data_AF-A0A521S7W4-F1
#
_entry.id   AF-A0A521S7W4-F1
#
_cell.length_a   1.000
_cell.length_b   1.000
_cell.length_c   1.000
_cell.angle_alpha   90.00
_cell.angle_beta   90.00
_cell.angle_gamma   90.00
#
_symmetry.space_group_name_H-M   'P 1'
#
loop_
_entity.id
_entity.type
_entity.pdbx_description
1 polymer ?
#
loop_
_entity_poly.entity_id
_entity_poly.type
_entity_poly.pdbx_seq_one_letter_code
_entity_poly.pdbx_strand_id
1 'polypeptide(L)'
;MSTEPQANRKKRVLRFIAVSVLFFLLTGCSAETRQWILTTFFDGADTPPPPTRRVRQDLLREIEELKRELAEARRGLAEARAGMPKEEKAPLPAEQVKSWPEAVALLPKDITGQVDWVQALKAKAIAPRPGIEPRATDQPVLPVTVERAPKAVFKAVYPHEPHTALLGCESCHPAPFQMMGGGTPISMAKIFQGELCGACHGKVAFDPMTGCPRCHVNLVHSEKETVEADLVKAQTSPIPSTPEITERGKAVYLDACAACHGEKGDGKGPLAAFLDPKPRDFTAGKFKFRSTPSSSLPTDLDLFRTITQGPFGTSMPGFSRISYEERRTLVQFIKTFSDKFSKEKPAQPILIPDPPPRTAELIEKGRELYKDAGCNSCHGDTGKGDGPSARELKDDWGNPISPFDFTSGKPLKGGSTPKDIYRAIMTGLQGTPMPDFGDAFEKEQAWAVVYYILSLSDEKGGSNLGVKGDIVFQREARQGDVPPAVFPHWFHRIRFKCYACHPSIFQMKAGANAITMD
;
A
#
# COMPACT_ATOMS: atom_id res chain seq x y z
N MET A 1 -0.97 50.27 -4.45
CA MET A 1 -1.12 50.33 -2.97
C MET A 1 -1.02 48.90 -2.42
N SER A 2 0.08 48.63 -1.70
CA SER A 2 0.35 47.53 -0.76
C SER A 2 -0.27 46.14 -1.02
N THR A 3 0.50 45.24 -1.64
CA THR A 3 0.26 43.79 -1.63
C THR A 3 0.71 43.17 -0.31
N GLU A 4 -0.24 42.90 0.59
CA GLU A 4 0.01 42.06 1.78
C GLU A 4 0.00 40.57 1.37
N PRO A 5 0.94 39.71 1.82
CA PRO A 5 1.03 38.34 1.31
C PRO A 5 -0.18 37.47 1.69
N GLN A 6 -0.75 36.77 0.72
CA GLN A 6 -1.88 35.82 0.82
C GLN A 6 -1.82 34.84 2.02
N ALA A 7 -0.63 34.55 2.53
CA ALA A 7 -0.41 33.69 3.69
C ALA A 7 -0.96 34.27 5.01
N ASN A 8 -0.95 35.60 5.18
CA ASN A 8 -1.51 36.26 6.37
C ASN A 8 -3.05 36.29 6.36
N ARG A 9 -3.66 36.34 5.17
CA ARG A 9 -5.11 36.31 4.98
C ARG A 9 -5.70 34.95 5.38
N LYS A 10 -5.05 33.84 4.97
CA LYS A 10 -5.47 32.48 5.36
C LYS A 10 -5.34 32.22 6.87
N LYS A 11 -4.26 32.70 7.51
CA LYS A 11 -4.07 32.57 8.98
C LYS A 11 -5.11 33.34 9.79
N ARG A 12 -5.50 34.54 9.33
CA ARG A 12 -6.60 35.31 9.95
C ARG A 12 -7.95 34.61 9.78
N VAL A 13 -8.26 34.08 8.61
CA VAL A 13 -9.50 33.33 8.33
C VAL A 13 -9.61 32.06 9.19
N LEU A 14 -8.53 31.28 9.32
CA LEU A 14 -8.56 30.08 10.17
C LEU A 14 -8.72 30.40 11.67
N ARG A 15 -8.05 31.45 12.19
CA ARG A 15 -8.25 31.89 13.57
C ARG A 15 -9.68 32.38 13.82
N PHE A 16 -10.29 33.05 12.85
CA PHE A 16 -11.67 33.55 12.95
C PHE A 16 -12.71 32.43 12.91
N ILE A 17 -12.49 31.40 12.09
CA ILE A 17 -13.34 30.19 12.04
C ILE A 17 -13.26 29.44 13.37
N ALA A 18 -12.05 29.25 13.92
CA ALA A 18 -11.86 28.55 15.19
C ALA A 18 -12.58 29.26 16.35
N VAL A 19 -12.47 30.59 16.44
CA VAL A 19 -13.14 31.39 17.47
C VAL A 19 -14.66 31.39 17.28
N SER A 20 -15.15 31.46 16.03
CA SER A 20 -16.60 31.48 15.73
C SER A 20 -17.29 30.15 15.98
N VAL A 21 -16.62 29.02 15.69
CA VAL A 21 -17.12 27.67 15.97
C VAL A 21 -17.17 27.41 17.48
N LEU A 22 -16.15 27.85 18.21
CA LEU A 22 -16.12 27.74 19.68
C LEU A 22 -17.23 28.59 20.33
N PHE A 23 -17.49 29.79 19.80
CA PHE A 23 -18.55 30.66 20.28
C PHE A 23 -19.95 30.08 20.00
N PHE A 24 -20.16 29.49 18.82
CA PHE A 24 -21.44 28.84 18.45
C PHE A 24 -21.73 27.61 19.33
N LEU A 25 -20.73 26.77 19.61
CA LEU A 25 -20.89 25.60 20.47
C LEU A 25 -21.27 25.98 21.92
N LEU A 26 -20.87 27.16 22.39
CA LEU A 26 -21.18 27.63 23.75
C LEU A 26 -22.53 28.34 23.85
N THR A 27 -23.20 28.70 22.74
CA THR A 27 -24.46 29.46 22.77
C THR A 27 -25.64 28.71 23.40
N GLY A 28 -25.56 27.37 23.53
CA GLY A 28 -26.57 26.54 24.20
C GLY A 28 -26.29 26.23 25.67
N CYS A 29 -25.13 26.61 26.22
CA CYS A 29 -24.76 26.33 27.61
C CYS A 29 -25.18 27.45 28.56
N SER A 30 -25.50 27.12 29.82
CA SER A 30 -25.75 28.13 30.87
C SER A 30 -24.49 28.94 31.16
N ALA A 31 -24.65 30.12 31.78
CA ALA A 31 -23.53 31.00 32.14
C ALA A 31 -22.49 30.29 33.03
N GLU A 32 -22.94 29.45 33.95
CA GLU A 32 -22.08 28.64 34.84
C GLU A 32 -21.30 27.58 34.07
N THR A 33 -21.91 26.89 33.10
CA THR A 33 -21.23 25.90 32.27
C THR A 33 -20.19 26.54 31.35
N ARG A 34 -20.46 27.74 30.81
CA ARG A 34 -19.48 28.49 30.01
C ARG A 34 -18.28 28.92 30.87
N GLN A 35 -18.54 29.37 32.09
CA GLN A 35 -17.49 29.82 33.00
C GLN A 35 -16.62 28.65 33.48
N TRP A 36 -17.22 27.48 33.74
CA TRP A 36 -16.49 26.24 34.06
C TRP A 36 -15.63 25.74 32.88
N ILE A 37 -16.14 25.73 31.65
CA ILE A 37 -15.36 25.33 30.46
C ILE A 37 -14.18 26.28 30.24
N LEU A 38 -14.39 27.58 30.41
CA LEU A 38 -13.33 28.56 30.19
C LEU A 38 -12.26 28.47 31.29
N THR A 39 -12.62 28.32 32.56
CA THR A 39 -11.63 28.17 33.65
C THR A 39 -10.92 26.81 33.66
N THR A 40 -11.52 25.77 33.09
CA THR A 40 -10.91 24.42 33.02
C THR A 40 -9.91 24.28 31.86
N PHE A 41 -10.07 25.06 30.79
CA PHE A 41 -9.26 24.92 29.57
C PHE A 41 -8.40 26.14 29.22
N PHE A 42 -8.70 27.33 29.76
CA PHE A 42 -7.99 28.56 29.46
C PHE A 42 -7.83 29.40 30.73
N ASP A 43 -6.63 29.42 31.31
CA ASP A 43 -6.30 30.21 32.50
C ASP A 43 -6.65 31.70 32.30
N GLY A 44 -7.77 32.15 32.87
CA GLY A 44 -8.01 33.54 33.26
C GLY A 44 -8.16 34.61 32.18
N ALA A 45 -8.74 34.34 31.01
CA ALA A 45 -9.00 35.39 30.01
C ALA A 45 -10.38 36.05 30.16
N ASP A 46 -10.41 37.36 30.41
CA ASP A 46 -11.64 38.19 30.43
C ASP A 46 -12.34 38.24 29.06
N THR A 47 -13.68 38.28 29.06
CA THR A 47 -14.49 38.29 27.84
C THR A 47 -14.44 39.64 27.12
N PRO A 48 -14.12 39.71 25.81
CA PRO A 48 -14.27 40.94 25.04
C PRO A 48 -15.77 41.26 24.78
N PRO A 49 -16.16 42.54 24.73
CA PRO A 49 -17.56 42.92 24.56
C PRO A 49 -18.11 42.51 23.18
N PRO A 50 -19.42 42.23 23.08
CA PRO A 50 -20.02 41.78 21.83
C PRO A 50 -19.91 42.87 20.74
N PRO A 51 -19.68 42.48 19.47
CA PRO A 51 -19.53 43.42 18.37
C PRO A 51 -20.81 44.25 18.19
N THR A 52 -20.64 45.55 17.91
CA THR A 52 -21.75 46.48 17.75
C THR A 52 -22.68 46.05 16.60
N ARG A 53 -23.96 46.46 16.65
CA ARG A 53 -24.97 46.15 15.61
C ARG A 53 -24.48 46.47 14.19
N ARG A 54 -23.66 47.51 14.06
CA ARG A 54 -23.03 47.96 12.81
C ARG A 54 -22.02 46.93 12.29
N VAL A 55 -21.10 46.47 13.13
CA VAL A 55 -20.10 45.44 12.78
C VAL A 55 -20.79 44.14 12.36
N ARG A 56 -21.89 43.76 13.02
CA ARG A 56 -22.68 42.58 12.65
C ARG A 56 -23.34 42.71 11.27
N GLN A 57 -23.87 43.90 10.94
CA GLN A 57 -24.48 44.17 9.64
C GLN A 57 -23.45 44.25 8.51
N ASP A 58 -22.25 44.76 8.79
CA ASP A 58 -21.17 44.83 7.81
C ASP A 58 -20.61 43.42 7.49
N LEU A 59 -20.43 42.58 8.51
CA LEU A 59 -20.07 41.16 8.33
C LEU A 59 -21.11 40.37 7.53
N LEU A 60 -22.40 40.59 7.77
CA LEU A 60 -23.46 39.92 7.01
C LEU A 60 -23.47 40.35 5.54
N ARG A 61 -23.16 41.62 5.24
CA ARG A 61 -22.96 42.10 3.87
C ARG A 61 -21.77 41.43 3.20
N GLU A 62 -20.63 41.37 3.89
CA GLU A 62 -19.40 40.76 3.37
C GLU A 62 -19.58 39.25 3.09
N ILE A 63 -20.34 38.54 3.93
CA ILE A 63 -20.69 37.13 3.70
C ILE A 63 -21.55 36.96 2.45
N GLU A 64 -22.52 37.85 2.22
CA GLU A 64 -23.41 37.75 1.06
C GLU A 64 -22.68 38.10 -0.24
N GLU A 65 -21.72 39.03 -0.17
CA GLU A 65 -20.82 39.36 -1.28
C GLU A 65 -19.90 38.19 -1.64
N LEU A 66 -19.27 37.55 -0.65
CA LEU A 66 -18.44 36.35 -0.87
C LEU A 66 -19.24 35.16 -1.43
N LYS A 67 -20.51 35.00 -1.05
CA LYS A 67 -21.38 33.98 -1.64
C LYS A 67 -21.67 34.25 -3.12
N ARG A 68 -21.87 35.53 -3.50
CA ARG A 68 -22.04 35.92 -4.90
C ARG A 68 -20.78 35.66 -5.71
N GLU A 69 -19.61 36.07 -5.20
CA GLU A 69 -18.32 35.81 -5.86
C GLU A 69 -18.08 34.31 -6.06
N LEU A 70 -18.40 33.47 -5.07
CA LEU A 70 -18.29 32.01 -5.19
C LEU A 70 -19.25 31.45 -6.24
N ALA A 71 -20.47 31.98 -6.35
CA ALA A 71 -21.45 31.56 -7.34
C ALA A 71 -21.05 31.97 -8.78
N GLU A 72 -20.43 33.13 -8.95
CA GLU A 72 -19.85 33.57 -10.23
C GLU A 72 -18.61 32.75 -10.59
N ALA A 73 -17.69 32.53 -9.65
CA ALA A 73 -16.53 31.66 -9.88
C ALA A 73 -16.94 30.24 -10.30
N ARG A 74 -17.99 29.68 -9.68
CA ARG A 74 -18.56 28.37 -10.07
C ARG A 74 -19.16 28.37 -11.46
N ARG A 75 -19.85 29.44 -11.86
CA ARG A 75 -20.40 29.60 -13.22
C ARG A 75 -19.30 29.76 -14.25
N GLY A 76 -18.31 30.61 -14.00
CA GLY A 76 -17.13 30.75 -14.86
C GLY A 76 -16.35 29.44 -15.00
N LEU A 77 -16.24 28.64 -13.94
CA LEU A 77 -15.62 27.31 -14.02
C LEU A 77 -16.47 26.33 -14.85
N ALA A 78 -17.79 26.41 -14.78
CA ALA A 78 -18.70 25.58 -15.56
C ALA A 78 -18.71 25.96 -17.04
N GLU A 79 -18.66 27.26 -17.35
CA GLU A 79 -18.59 27.79 -18.72
C GLU A 79 -17.22 27.53 -19.35
N ALA A 80 -16.12 27.69 -18.60
CA ALA A 80 -14.79 27.29 -19.04
C ALA A 80 -14.73 25.78 -19.34
N ARG A 81 -15.43 24.96 -18.55
CA ARG A 81 -15.53 23.51 -18.78
C ARG A 81 -16.44 23.14 -19.97
N ALA A 82 -17.37 24.01 -20.34
CA ALA A 82 -18.25 23.84 -21.50
C ALA A 82 -17.61 24.34 -22.81
N GLY A 83 -16.70 25.32 -22.74
CA GLY A 83 -16.00 25.91 -23.89
C GLY A 83 -14.69 25.23 -24.29
N MET A 84 -14.18 24.28 -23.50
CA MET A 84 -13.06 23.44 -23.92
C MET A 84 -13.55 22.43 -24.97
N PRO A 85 -12.87 22.29 -26.12
CA PRO A 85 -13.23 21.28 -27.10
C PRO A 85 -13.12 19.91 -26.45
N LYS A 86 -14.26 19.25 -26.23
CA LYS A 86 -14.30 17.82 -25.94
C LYS A 86 -14.06 17.05 -27.24
N GLU A 87 -12.81 17.03 -27.68
CA GLU A 87 -12.31 15.84 -28.37
C GLU A 87 -11.97 14.81 -27.29
N GLU A 88 -13.01 14.21 -26.72
CA GLU A 88 -12.88 12.98 -25.94
C GLU A 88 -12.65 11.86 -26.96
N LYS A 89 -11.41 11.74 -27.47
CA LYS A 89 -11.01 10.55 -28.21
C LYS A 89 -11.17 9.38 -27.26
N ALA A 90 -12.22 8.59 -27.48
CA ALA A 90 -12.43 7.33 -26.79
C ALA A 90 -11.10 6.56 -26.78
N PRO A 91 -10.63 6.08 -25.63
CA PRO A 91 -9.39 5.33 -25.57
C PRO A 91 -9.47 4.15 -26.55
N LEU A 92 -8.38 3.89 -27.27
CA LEU A 92 -8.28 2.75 -28.17
C LEU A 92 -8.80 1.50 -27.45
N PRO A 93 -9.76 0.74 -28.01
CA PRO A 93 -10.22 -0.50 -27.41
C PRO A 93 -8.99 -1.35 -27.09
N ALA A 94 -8.87 -1.89 -25.88
CA ALA A 94 -7.72 -2.69 -25.47
C ALA A 94 -7.49 -3.90 -26.43
N GLU A 95 -8.54 -4.28 -27.16
CA GLU A 95 -8.58 -5.25 -28.24
C GLU A 95 -7.76 -4.85 -29.49
N GLN A 96 -7.34 -3.58 -29.61
CA GLN A 96 -6.52 -3.06 -30.71
C GLN A 96 -5.04 -2.93 -30.34
N VAL A 97 -4.70 -3.14 -29.07
CA VAL A 97 -3.33 -3.08 -28.56
C VAL A 97 -2.54 -4.31 -29.00
N LYS A 98 -1.30 -4.10 -29.46
CA LYS A 98 -0.43 -5.14 -30.03
C LYS A 98 0.59 -5.70 -29.04
N SER A 99 0.84 -5.00 -27.94
CA SER A 99 1.83 -5.40 -26.94
C SER A 99 1.31 -5.27 -25.51
N TRP A 100 1.86 -6.09 -24.62
CA TRP A 100 1.51 -6.02 -23.19
C TRP A 100 1.85 -4.67 -22.52
N PRO A 101 3.02 -4.04 -22.76
CA PRO A 101 3.34 -2.74 -22.17
C PRO A 101 2.32 -1.64 -22.51
N GLU A 102 1.88 -1.58 -23.77
CA GLU A 102 0.84 -0.66 -24.21
C GLU A 102 -0.50 -0.94 -23.50
N ALA A 103 -0.85 -2.21 -23.30
CA ALA A 103 -2.11 -2.59 -22.64
C ALA A 103 -2.08 -2.19 -21.15
N VAL A 104 -0.97 -2.43 -20.46
CA VAL A 104 -0.79 -2.06 -19.04
C VAL A 104 -0.83 -0.56 -18.82
N ALA A 105 -0.38 0.24 -19.78
CA ALA A 105 -0.46 1.69 -19.71
C ALA A 105 -1.91 2.20 -19.73
N LEU A 106 -2.82 1.47 -20.38
CA LEU A 106 -4.21 1.86 -20.57
C LEU A 106 -5.16 1.28 -19.51
N LEU A 107 -4.79 0.16 -18.87
CA LEU A 107 -5.64 -0.55 -17.93
C LEU A 107 -5.53 0.00 -16.50
N PRO A 108 -6.64 0.00 -15.72
CA PRO A 108 -6.61 0.41 -14.33
C PRO A 108 -5.69 -0.51 -13.52
N LYS A 109 -4.95 0.07 -12.58
CA LYS A 109 -4.02 -0.64 -11.70
C LYS A 109 -4.58 -0.71 -10.29
N ASP A 110 -4.29 -1.81 -9.60
CA ASP A 110 -4.51 -1.94 -8.18
C ASP A 110 -3.38 -1.30 -7.37
N ILE A 111 -3.56 -1.30 -6.05
CA ILE A 111 -2.60 -0.78 -5.07
C ILE A 111 -1.24 -1.47 -5.08
N THR A 112 -1.12 -2.67 -5.67
CA THR A 112 0.15 -3.39 -5.85
C THR A 112 0.81 -3.07 -7.19
N GLY A 113 0.18 -2.22 -8.01
CA GLY A 113 0.60 -1.87 -9.36
C GLY A 113 0.20 -2.89 -10.43
N GLN A 114 -0.53 -3.94 -10.08
CA GLN A 114 -1.02 -4.97 -11.03
C GLN A 114 -2.32 -4.51 -11.70
N VAL A 115 -2.64 -5.04 -12.90
CA VAL A 115 -3.90 -4.72 -13.58
C VAL A 115 -5.10 -5.16 -12.74
N ASP A 116 -6.01 -4.23 -12.48
CA ASP A 116 -7.31 -4.52 -11.87
C ASP A 116 -8.34 -4.86 -12.94
N TRP A 117 -8.43 -6.16 -13.25
CA TRP A 117 -9.33 -6.68 -14.28
C TRP A 117 -10.81 -6.48 -13.96
N VAL A 118 -11.18 -6.44 -12.67
CA VAL A 118 -12.56 -6.19 -12.26
C VAL A 118 -12.89 -4.73 -12.55
N GLN A 119 -12.00 -3.80 -12.19
CA GLN A 119 -12.18 -2.39 -12.51
C GLN A 119 -12.17 -2.14 -14.01
N ALA A 120 -11.35 -2.86 -14.78
CA ALA A 120 -11.33 -2.76 -16.24
C ALA A 120 -12.69 -3.12 -16.86
N LEU A 121 -13.34 -4.18 -16.38
CA LEU A 121 -14.69 -4.56 -16.81
C LEU A 121 -15.74 -3.51 -16.39
N LYS A 122 -15.71 -3.10 -15.11
CA LYS A 122 -16.68 -2.14 -14.57
C LYS A 122 -16.59 -0.77 -15.26
N ALA A 123 -15.38 -0.32 -15.56
CA ALA A 123 -15.11 0.90 -16.30
C ALA A 123 -15.32 0.77 -17.81
N LYS A 124 -15.68 -0.43 -18.30
CA LYS A 124 -15.78 -0.75 -19.74
C LYS A 124 -14.51 -0.44 -20.52
N ALA A 125 -13.35 -0.53 -19.87
CA ALA A 125 -12.04 -0.43 -20.51
C ALA A 125 -11.73 -1.66 -21.38
N ILE A 126 -12.44 -2.77 -21.13
CA ILE A 126 -12.42 -4.00 -21.95
C ILE A 126 -13.85 -4.51 -22.14
N ALA A 127 -14.12 -5.16 -23.28
CA ALA A 127 -15.43 -5.76 -23.58
C ALA A 127 -15.28 -7.22 -24.07
N PRO A 128 -14.85 -8.14 -23.19
CA PRO A 128 -14.59 -9.52 -23.59
C PRO A 128 -15.87 -10.25 -24.01
N ARG A 129 -15.78 -11.01 -25.10
CA ARG A 129 -16.88 -11.82 -25.64
C ARG A 129 -17.22 -13.00 -24.72
N PRO A 130 -18.50 -13.38 -24.62
CA PRO A 130 -18.94 -14.50 -23.78
C PRO A 130 -18.60 -15.88 -24.35
N GLY A 131 -18.23 -15.98 -25.62
CA GLY A 131 -17.88 -17.24 -26.26
C GLY A 131 -17.02 -17.06 -27.50
N ILE A 132 -16.47 -18.17 -27.98
CA ILE A 132 -15.73 -18.22 -29.26
C ILE A 132 -16.68 -18.05 -30.46
N GLU A 133 -17.94 -18.47 -30.30
CA GLU A 133 -18.97 -18.34 -31.33
C GLU A 133 -19.50 -16.90 -31.43
N PRO A 134 -19.73 -16.37 -32.65
CA PRO A 134 -20.21 -15.00 -32.85
C PRO A 134 -21.54 -14.66 -32.16
N ARG A 135 -22.37 -15.67 -31.88
CA ARG A 135 -23.70 -15.51 -31.26
C ARG A 135 -23.76 -15.99 -29.80
N ALA A 136 -22.62 -16.22 -29.17
CA ALA A 136 -22.59 -16.61 -27.77
C ALA A 136 -23.25 -15.53 -26.89
N THR A 137 -24.06 -15.95 -25.93
CA THR A 137 -24.74 -15.07 -24.97
C THR A 137 -24.07 -15.13 -23.61
N ASP A 138 -24.18 -14.04 -22.87
CA ASP A 138 -23.64 -13.96 -21.52
C ASP A 138 -24.31 -14.90 -20.53
N GLN A 139 -23.52 -15.45 -19.61
CA GLN A 139 -24.02 -16.08 -18.39
C GLN A 139 -24.48 -15.03 -17.36
N PRO A 140 -25.42 -15.36 -16.45
CA PRO A 140 -25.85 -14.45 -15.39
C PRO A 140 -24.72 -14.08 -14.43
N VAL A 141 -24.58 -12.79 -14.13
CA VAL A 141 -23.69 -12.28 -13.07
C VAL A 141 -24.44 -12.27 -11.75
N LEU A 142 -23.88 -12.88 -10.71
CA LEU A 142 -24.54 -13.04 -9.41
C LEU A 142 -24.05 -12.01 -8.39
N PRO A 143 -24.90 -11.08 -7.91
CA PRO A 143 -24.51 -10.08 -6.91
C PRO A 143 -24.61 -10.61 -5.47
N VAL A 144 -24.15 -11.84 -5.22
CA VAL A 144 -24.22 -12.50 -3.90
C VAL A 144 -22.86 -12.49 -3.23
N THR A 145 -22.78 -12.07 -1.97
CA THR A 145 -21.55 -12.13 -1.17
C THR A 145 -21.69 -13.15 -0.05
N VAL A 146 -20.70 -14.04 0.07
CA VAL A 146 -20.61 -15.03 1.14
C VAL A 146 -19.61 -14.54 2.17
N GLU A 147 -19.99 -14.51 3.44
CA GLU A 147 -19.09 -14.12 4.54
C GLU A 147 -18.41 -15.34 5.19
N ARG A 148 -17.17 -15.14 5.66
CA ARG A 148 -16.32 -16.15 6.31
C ARG A 148 -15.43 -15.49 7.38
N ALA A 149 -14.86 -16.34 8.24
CA ALA A 149 -13.95 -16.00 9.34
C ALA A 149 -14.60 -15.17 10.48
N PRO A 150 -14.82 -15.76 11.67
CA PRO A 150 -15.56 -15.10 12.76
C PRO A 150 -14.75 -14.04 13.53
N LYS A 151 -13.42 -13.97 13.37
CA LYS A 151 -12.60 -12.95 14.05
C LYS A 151 -12.80 -11.58 13.43
N ALA A 152 -13.03 -10.57 14.27
CA ALA A 152 -13.35 -9.23 13.84
C ALA A 152 -12.29 -8.64 12.89
N VAL A 153 -11.00 -8.71 13.21
CA VAL A 153 -9.95 -8.12 12.36
C VAL A 153 -9.78 -8.82 11.02
N PHE A 154 -10.00 -10.14 10.96
CA PHE A 154 -9.80 -10.96 9.76
C PHE A 154 -11.11 -11.43 9.11
N LYS A 155 -12.23 -10.70 9.30
CA LYS A 155 -13.49 -11.00 8.60
C LYS A 155 -13.24 -11.05 7.10
N ALA A 156 -13.55 -12.18 6.46
CA ALA A 156 -13.33 -12.39 5.04
C ALA A 156 -14.65 -12.48 4.27
N VAL A 157 -14.67 -12.04 3.03
CA VAL A 157 -15.84 -12.17 2.15
C VAL A 157 -15.46 -12.74 0.79
N TYR A 158 -16.42 -13.40 0.16
CA TYR A 158 -16.35 -13.87 -1.22
C TYR A 158 -17.51 -13.27 -2.02
N PRO A 159 -17.27 -12.25 -2.87
CA PRO A 159 -18.29 -11.67 -3.73
C PRO A 159 -18.38 -12.46 -5.05
N HIS A 160 -19.56 -13.00 -5.39
CA HIS A 160 -19.76 -13.74 -6.65
C HIS A 160 -19.71 -12.84 -7.88
N GLU A 161 -20.08 -11.56 -7.79
CA GLU A 161 -20.18 -10.65 -8.93
C GLU A 161 -18.85 -10.54 -9.72
N PRO A 162 -17.70 -10.21 -9.11
CA PRO A 162 -16.44 -10.12 -9.85
C PRO A 162 -15.94 -11.47 -10.38
N HIS A 163 -16.40 -12.59 -9.83
CA HIS A 163 -16.03 -13.93 -10.28
C HIS A 163 -16.90 -14.35 -11.47
N THR A 164 -18.22 -14.28 -11.32
CA THR A 164 -19.21 -14.65 -12.35
C THR A 164 -19.24 -13.70 -13.55
N ALA A 165 -18.62 -12.52 -13.43
CA ALA A 165 -18.40 -11.64 -14.57
C ALA A 165 -17.46 -12.23 -15.64
N LEU A 166 -16.52 -13.10 -15.24
CA LEU A 166 -15.50 -13.71 -16.12
C LEU A 166 -15.49 -15.25 -16.10
N LEU A 167 -15.91 -15.88 -15.00
CA LEU A 167 -15.87 -17.32 -14.76
C LEU A 167 -17.28 -17.90 -14.72
N GLY A 168 -17.41 -19.16 -15.12
CA GLY A 168 -18.65 -19.91 -15.05
C GLY A 168 -18.82 -20.60 -13.70
N CYS A 169 -20.05 -20.95 -13.33
CA CYS A 169 -20.36 -21.61 -12.05
C CYS A 169 -19.59 -22.94 -11.87
N GLU A 170 -19.40 -23.67 -12.97
CA GLU A 170 -18.66 -24.93 -13.07
C GLU A 170 -17.15 -24.77 -12.79
N SER A 171 -16.64 -23.53 -12.82
CA SER A 171 -15.26 -23.24 -12.41
C SER A 171 -15.03 -23.41 -10.91
N CYS A 172 -16.11 -23.37 -10.13
CA CYS A 172 -16.07 -23.40 -8.67
C CYS A 172 -16.85 -24.58 -8.08
N HIS A 173 -17.91 -25.02 -8.75
CA HIS A 173 -18.88 -25.97 -8.22
C HIS A 173 -19.04 -27.22 -9.10
N PRO A 174 -19.30 -28.40 -8.49
CA PRO A 174 -19.37 -28.66 -7.04
C PRO A 174 -18.00 -28.84 -6.36
N ALA A 175 -16.91 -28.79 -7.14
CA ALA A 175 -15.54 -28.80 -6.64
C ALA A 175 -14.75 -27.66 -7.32
N PRO A 176 -13.89 -26.93 -6.57
CA PRO A 176 -13.49 -27.19 -5.19
C PRO A 176 -14.48 -26.72 -4.11
N PHE A 177 -15.56 -26.01 -4.46
CA PHE A 177 -16.53 -25.46 -3.51
C PHE A 177 -17.91 -26.12 -3.62
N GLN A 178 -18.54 -26.42 -2.49
CA GLN A 178 -19.94 -26.82 -2.46
C GLN A 178 -20.85 -25.60 -2.69
N MET A 179 -22.01 -25.82 -3.33
CA MET A 179 -23.06 -24.80 -3.56
C MET A 179 -23.81 -24.45 -2.26
N MET A 180 -23.09 -24.29 -1.16
CA MET A 180 -23.63 -24.03 0.17
C MET A 180 -22.64 -23.22 0.99
N GLY A 181 -23.09 -22.09 1.54
CA GLY A 181 -22.32 -21.30 2.50
C GLY A 181 -21.88 -22.17 3.68
N GLY A 182 -20.59 -22.16 4.01
CA GLY A 182 -20.05 -23.02 5.08
C GLY A 182 -19.64 -24.44 4.63
N GLY A 183 -20.13 -24.94 3.49
CA GLY A 183 -19.98 -26.36 3.09
C GLY A 183 -18.54 -26.83 2.80
N THR A 184 -17.66 -25.93 2.37
CA THR A 184 -16.24 -26.26 2.12
C THR A 184 -15.34 -25.66 3.22
N PRO A 185 -14.58 -26.45 3.98
CA PRO A 185 -13.63 -25.91 4.98
C PRO A 185 -12.45 -25.19 4.32
N ILE A 186 -12.45 -23.86 4.38
CA ILE A 186 -11.39 -22.99 3.86
C ILE A 186 -10.44 -22.58 4.99
N SER A 187 -9.13 -22.61 4.72
CA SER A 187 -8.10 -22.08 5.63
C SER A 187 -7.02 -21.34 4.84
N MET A 188 -6.33 -20.40 5.47
CA MET A 188 -5.21 -19.69 4.83
C MET A 188 -4.08 -20.66 4.43
N ALA A 189 -3.82 -21.70 5.21
CA ALA A 189 -2.83 -22.72 4.88
C ALA A 189 -3.15 -23.41 3.54
N LYS A 190 -4.41 -23.81 3.31
CA LYS A 190 -4.83 -24.40 2.03
C LYS A 190 -4.69 -23.42 0.86
N ILE A 191 -5.07 -22.15 1.08
CA ILE A 191 -4.95 -21.10 0.07
C ILE A 191 -3.48 -20.90 -0.31
N PHE A 192 -2.57 -20.81 0.65
CA PHE A 192 -1.14 -20.64 0.41
C PHE A 192 -0.49 -21.87 -0.25
N GLN A 193 -1.05 -23.05 -0.06
CA GLN A 193 -0.65 -24.28 -0.74
C GLN A 193 -1.24 -24.40 -2.17
N GLY A 194 -2.01 -23.42 -2.63
CA GLY A 194 -2.59 -23.41 -3.96
C GLY A 194 -3.88 -24.21 -4.10
N GLU A 195 -4.52 -24.59 -2.99
CA GLU A 195 -5.83 -25.21 -2.95
C GLU A 195 -6.95 -24.16 -2.79
N LEU A 196 -8.20 -24.55 -3.09
CA LEU A 196 -9.39 -23.70 -2.94
C LEU A 196 -9.19 -22.36 -3.66
N CYS A 197 -9.25 -21.23 -2.96
CA CYS A 197 -9.02 -19.90 -3.55
C CYS A 197 -7.60 -19.78 -4.15
N GLY A 198 -6.61 -20.48 -3.58
CA GLY A 198 -5.22 -20.52 -4.06
C GLY A 198 -5.05 -21.24 -5.40
N ALA A 199 -6.05 -21.96 -5.88
CA ALA A 199 -6.03 -22.53 -7.22
C ALA A 199 -5.96 -21.43 -8.29
N CYS A 200 -6.56 -20.26 -8.01
CA CYS A 200 -6.64 -19.12 -8.91
C CYS A 200 -5.82 -17.91 -8.42
N HIS A 201 -5.87 -17.56 -7.14
CA HIS A 201 -5.13 -16.43 -6.59
C HIS A 201 -3.62 -16.71 -6.54
N GLY A 202 -2.81 -15.76 -7.01
CA GLY A 202 -1.36 -15.91 -7.19
C GLY A 202 -0.95 -16.38 -8.59
N LYS A 203 -1.84 -17.09 -9.30
CA LYS A 203 -1.61 -17.61 -10.65
C LYS A 203 -2.35 -16.82 -11.73
N VAL A 204 -3.65 -16.60 -11.54
CA VAL A 204 -4.57 -15.96 -12.51
C VAL A 204 -5.15 -14.65 -11.95
N ALA A 205 -5.25 -14.55 -10.63
CA ALA A 205 -5.69 -13.36 -9.90
C ALA A 205 -4.58 -12.82 -8.97
N PHE A 206 -4.90 -11.77 -8.21
CA PHE A 206 -3.97 -11.16 -7.27
C PHE A 206 -3.37 -12.19 -6.29
N ASP A 207 -2.18 -11.88 -5.76
CA ASP A 207 -1.45 -12.77 -4.88
C ASP A 207 -2.10 -12.86 -3.48
N PRO A 208 -2.44 -14.06 -2.97
CA PRO A 208 -3.03 -14.19 -1.64
C PRO A 208 -2.05 -13.84 -0.52
N MET A 209 -0.73 -13.83 -0.77
CA MET A 209 0.29 -13.48 0.21
C MET A 209 0.38 -11.97 0.45
N THR A 210 0.07 -11.14 -0.55
CA THR A 210 0.20 -9.68 -0.45
C THR A 210 -1.14 -8.95 -0.55
N GLY A 211 -2.20 -9.66 -0.97
CA GLY A 211 -3.53 -9.12 -1.23
C GLY A 211 -4.53 -9.33 -0.08
N CYS A 212 -4.08 -9.50 1.16
CA CYS A 212 -4.95 -9.83 2.30
C CYS A 212 -6.21 -8.94 2.40
N PRO A 213 -6.15 -7.60 2.23
CA PRO A 213 -7.32 -6.73 2.31
C PRO A 213 -8.38 -6.95 1.22
N ARG A 214 -8.06 -7.69 0.14
CA ARG A 214 -9.02 -8.00 -0.93
C ARG A 214 -10.01 -9.08 -0.52
N CYS A 215 -9.64 -9.91 0.44
CA CYS A 215 -10.55 -10.91 1.03
C CYS A 215 -11.01 -10.45 2.41
N HIS A 216 -10.09 -9.95 3.25
CA HIS A 216 -10.38 -9.58 4.62
C HIS A 216 -10.88 -8.13 4.72
N VAL A 217 -12.19 -7.92 4.66
CA VAL A 217 -12.84 -6.61 4.52
C VAL A 217 -12.58 -5.63 5.66
N ASN A 218 -12.21 -6.14 6.83
CA ASN A 218 -11.84 -5.31 7.98
C ASN A 218 -10.37 -4.90 7.96
N LEU A 219 -9.56 -5.50 7.08
CA LEU A 219 -8.28 -4.96 6.66
C LEU A 219 -8.53 -3.98 5.49
N VAL A 220 -7.78 -2.89 5.42
CA VAL A 220 -7.69 -2.04 4.21
C VAL A 220 -6.27 -1.61 4.00
N HIS A 221 -5.98 -1.26 2.76
CA HIS A 221 -4.87 -0.38 2.44
C HIS A 221 -5.11 0.97 3.11
N SER A 222 -4.11 1.44 3.82
CA SER A 222 -4.24 2.64 4.63
C SER A 222 -4.48 3.86 3.74
N GLU A 223 -5.54 4.61 4.02
CA GLU A 223 -5.81 5.85 3.33
C GLU A 223 -4.68 6.84 3.63
N LYS A 224 -4.02 7.33 2.57
CA LYS A 224 -2.82 8.15 2.70
C LYS A 224 -3.01 9.36 3.62
N GLU A 225 -4.16 10.02 3.53
CA GLU A 225 -4.53 11.19 4.33
C GLU A 225 -4.66 10.85 5.82
N THR A 226 -5.33 9.74 6.13
CA THR A 226 -5.48 9.22 7.50
C THR A 226 -4.12 8.79 8.08
N VAL A 227 -3.28 8.13 7.28
CA VAL A 227 -1.92 7.76 7.70
C VAL A 227 -1.08 8.98 8.02
N GLU A 228 -1.07 9.99 7.15
CA GLU A 228 -0.26 11.18 7.35
C GLU A 228 -0.70 11.94 8.60
N ALA A 229 -2.01 12.12 8.79
CA ALA A 229 -2.56 12.74 9.99
C ALA A 229 -2.20 11.98 11.28
N ASP A 230 -2.31 10.65 11.26
CA ASP A 230 -1.94 9.80 12.40
C ASP A 230 -0.45 9.88 12.71
N LEU A 231 0.42 9.90 11.70
CA LEU A 231 1.86 10.00 11.89
C LEU A 231 2.26 11.35 12.49
N VAL A 232 1.68 12.45 12.00
CA VAL A 232 1.88 13.79 12.57
C VAL A 232 1.44 13.82 14.03
N LYS A 233 0.26 13.27 14.34
CA LYS A 233 -0.26 13.20 15.71
C LYS A 233 0.65 12.36 16.62
N ALA A 234 1.10 11.20 16.14
CA ALA A 234 1.96 10.28 16.90
C ALA A 234 3.34 10.90 17.21
N GLN A 235 3.87 11.74 16.32
CA GLN A 235 5.15 12.43 16.54
C GLN A 235 5.13 13.34 17.77
N THR A 236 3.98 13.94 18.09
CA THR A 236 3.84 14.90 19.20
C THR A 236 3.10 14.33 20.41
N SER A 237 2.78 13.04 20.42
CA SER A 237 1.96 12.42 21.47
C SER A 237 2.49 11.04 21.86
N PRO A 238 3.56 10.96 22.66
CA PRO A 238 3.97 9.69 23.26
C PRO A 238 2.91 9.20 24.27
N ILE A 239 2.80 7.89 24.45
CA ILE A 239 2.06 7.30 25.58
C ILE A 239 3.04 6.60 26.54
N PRO A 240 2.74 6.58 27.85
CA PRO A 240 3.50 5.79 28.80
C PRO A 240 3.27 4.28 28.62
N SER A 241 4.29 3.49 28.92
CA SER A 241 4.20 2.02 28.92
C SER A 241 3.74 1.51 30.30
N THR A 242 2.50 1.80 30.68
CA THR A 242 1.91 1.30 31.93
C THR A 242 1.38 -0.15 31.75
N PRO A 243 1.23 -0.93 32.83
CA PRO A 243 0.65 -2.28 32.76
C PRO A 243 -0.71 -2.34 32.04
N GLU A 244 -1.58 -1.36 32.29
CA GLU A 244 -2.89 -1.23 31.64
C GLU A 244 -2.77 -1.05 30.13
N ILE A 245 -1.87 -0.16 29.69
CA ILE A 245 -1.62 0.09 28.26
C ILE A 245 -1.05 -1.16 27.58
N THR A 246 -0.12 -1.85 28.23
CA THR A 246 0.48 -3.06 27.68
C THR A 246 -0.52 -4.21 27.62
N GLU A 247 -1.43 -4.35 28.60
CA GLU A 247 -2.46 -5.39 28.57
C GLU A 247 -3.50 -5.12 27.47
N ARG A 248 -3.90 -3.85 27.28
CA ARG A 248 -4.73 -3.47 26.13
C ARG A 248 -4.03 -3.75 24.81
N GLY A 249 -2.74 -3.43 24.70
CA GLY A 249 -1.93 -3.75 23.53
C GLY A 249 -1.82 -5.26 23.26
N LYS A 250 -1.68 -6.07 24.32
CA LYS A 250 -1.66 -7.53 24.24
C LYS A 250 -2.93 -8.11 23.65
N ALA A 251 -4.10 -7.64 24.09
CA ALA A 251 -5.38 -8.08 23.55
C ALA A 251 -5.47 -7.85 22.03
N VAL A 252 -5.09 -6.65 21.57
CA VAL A 252 -5.04 -6.31 20.14
C VAL A 252 -4.01 -7.17 19.40
N TYR A 253 -2.84 -7.40 20.00
CA TYR A 253 -1.77 -8.21 19.40
C TYR A 253 -2.19 -9.66 19.19
N LEU A 254 -2.86 -10.27 20.17
CA LEU A 254 -3.34 -11.65 20.07
C LEU A 254 -4.40 -11.81 18.98
N ASP A 255 -5.22 -10.77 18.74
CA ASP A 255 -6.22 -10.81 17.67
C ASP A 255 -5.62 -10.55 16.29
N ALA A 256 -4.74 -9.55 16.15
CA ALA A 256 -4.29 -9.04 14.85
C ALA A 256 -2.88 -9.48 14.41
N CYS A 257 -1.98 -9.82 15.33
CA CYS A 257 -0.54 -9.96 15.05
C CYS A 257 -0.02 -11.40 15.28
N ALA A 258 -0.50 -12.08 16.32
CA ALA A 258 0.04 -13.36 16.80
C ALA A 258 -0.04 -14.51 15.77
N ALA A 259 -1.00 -14.47 14.83
CA ALA A 259 -1.11 -15.48 13.77
C ALA A 259 0.15 -15.57 12.89
N CYS A 260 0.84 -14.44 12.70
CA CYS A 260 2.09 -14.37 11.94
C CYS A 260 3.32 -14.25 12.85
N HIS A 261 3.27 -13.36 13.85
CA HIS A 261 4.42 -13.06 14.69
C HIS A 261 4.58 -13.99 15.91
N GLY A 262 3.63 -14.89 16.15
CA GLY A 262 3.61 -15.78 17.32
C GLY A 262 3.14 -15.06 18.58
N GLU A 263 2.55 -15.79 19.53
CA GLU A 263 2.12 -15.22 20.82
C GLU A 263 3.30 -14.70 21.65
N LYS A 264 4.49 -15.28 21.43
CA LYS A 264 5.75 -14.89 22.08
C LYS A 264 6.52 -13.79 21.33
N GLY A 265 6.00 -13.31 20.21
CA GLY A 265 6.68 -12.31 19.38
C GLY A 265 7.96 -12.79 18.71
N ASP A 266 8.16 -14.11 18.61
CA ASP A 266 9.37 -14.76 18.09
C ASP A 266 9.36 -14.97 16.57
N GLY A 267 8.34 -14.46 15.88
CA GLY A 267 8.18 -14.62 14.43
C GLY A 267 7.75 -16.03 14.01
N LYS A 268 7.37 -16.91 14.95
CA LYS A 268 7.02 -18.32 14.71
C LYS A 268 5.53 -18.59 14.86
N GLY A 269 4.70 -17.65 14.41
CA GLY A 269 3.25 -17.84 14.36
C GLY A 269 2.85 -19.01 13.44
N PRO A 270 1.64 -19.57 13.60
CA PRO A 270 1.18 -20.72 12.79
C PRO A 270 1.20 -20.47 11.28
N LEU A 271 1.12 -19.20 10.83
CA LEU A 271 1.23 -18.85 9.41
C LEU A 271 2.68 -18.60 8.95
N ALA A 272 3.64 -18.39 9.85
CA ALA A 272 5.00 -17.96 9.53
C ALA A 272 5.75 -18.90 8.58
N ALA A 273 5.46 -20.21 8.64
CA ALA A 273 6.06 -21.21 7.76
C ALA A 273 5.80 -20.92 6.27
N PHE A 274 4.63 -20.34 5.94
CA PHE A 274 4.18 -20.09 4.58
C PHE A 274 4.56 -18.70 4.05
N LEU A 275 5.07 -17.80 4.90
CA LEU A 275 5.34 -16.42 4.52
C LEU A 275 6.79 -16.22 4.10
N ASP A 276 6.98 -15.43 3.05
CA ASP A 276 8.25 -14.92 2.57
C ASP A 276 8.08 -13.44 2.15
N PRO A 277 8.74 -12.47 2.80
CA PRO A 277 9.71 -12.62 3.89
C PRO A 277 9.09 -13.13 5.19
N LYS A 278 9.92 -13.78 6.03
CA LYS A 278 9.49 -14.25 7.36
C LYS A 278 9.02 -13.09 8.26
N PRO A 279 8.00 -13.32 9.11
CA PRO A 279 7.58 -12.35 10.11
C PRO A 279 8.74 -11.94 11.02
N ARG A 280 8.71 -10.69 11.47
CA ARG A 280 9.74 -10.16 12.37
C ARG A 280 9.69 -10.89 13.72
N ASP A 281 10.85 -11.37 14.16
CA ASP A 281 11.14 -11.73 15.55
C ASP A 281 11.44 -10.45 16.34
N PHE A 282 10.52 -10.09 17.25
CA PHE A 282 10.62 -8.93 18.12
C PHE A 282 11.52 -9.16 19.33
N THR A 283 11.78 -10.42 19.70
CA THR A 283 12.58 -10.79 20.88
C THR A 283 14.06 -10.40 20.72
N ALA A 284 14.54 -10.33 19.48
CA ALA A 284 15.90 -9.89 19.17
C ALA A 284 16.11 -8.37 19.36
N GLY A 285 15.04 -7.57 19.44
CA GLY A 285 15.11 -6.11 19.47
C GLY A 285 15.70 -5.48 18.20
N LYS A 286 15.73 -6.21 17.09
CA LYS A 286 16.30 -5.78 15.79
C LYS A 286 15.17 -5.38 14.83
N PHE A 287 15.15 -4.13 14.36
CA PHE A 287 14.07 -3.63 13.49
C PHE A 287 14.61 -3.04 12.19
N LYS A 288 14.06 -3.45 11.05
CA LYS A 288 14.54 -2.99 9.72
C LYS A 288 14.30 -1.50 9.48
N PHE A 289 13.09 -1.02 9.75
CA PHE A 289 12.65 0.31 9.31
C PHE A 289 12.71 1.32 10.46
N ARG A 290 13.86 1.98 10.59
CA ARG A 290 14.16 2.90 11.70
C ARG A 290 14.60 4.27 11.20
N SER A 291 14.40 5.27 12.05
CA SER A 291 14.97 6.60 11.92
C SER A 291 16.25 6.79 12.74
N THR A 292 16.60 5.83 13.58
CA THR A 292 17.79 5.85 14.44
C THR A 292 18.99 5.17 13.78
N PRO A 293 20.24 5.49 14.17
CA PRO A 293 21.46 4.83 13.67
C PRO A 293 21.42 3.30 13.81
N SER A 294 22.23 2.60 13.01
CA SER A 294 22.20 1.14 12.80
C SER A 294 22.26 0.28 14.06
N SER A 295 22.92 0.72 15.13
CA SER A 295 23.02 -0.01 16.39
C SER A 295 21.90 0.28 17.39
N SER A 296 21.03 1.27 17.11
CA SER A 296 20.01 1.75 18.03
C SER A 296 18.67 1.04 17.87
N LEU A 297 17.90 1.00 18.97
CA LEU A 297 16.48 0.67 18.97
C LEU A 297 15.66 1.63 18.09
N PRO A 298 14.51 1.18 17.54
CA PRO A 298 13.53 2.05 16.89
C PRO A 298 12.92 3.04 17.90
N THR A 299 12.46 4.19 17.39
CA THR A 299 11.55 5.05 18.16
C THR A 299 10.13 4.46 18.18
N ASP A 300 9.30 4.92 19.12
CA ASP A 300 7.86 4.58 19.13
C ASP A 300 7.18 4.99 17.81
N LEU A 301 7.61 6.10 17.20
CA LEU A 301 7.10 6.56 15.89
C LEU A 301 7.50 5.62 14.75
N ASP A 302 8.70 5.04 14.77
CA ASP A 302 9.14 4.06 13.76
C ASP A 302 8.27 2.79 13.80
N LEU A 303 7.99 2.29 15.00
CA LEU A 303 7.10 1.15 15.21
C LEU A 303 5.66 1.49 14.78
N PHE A 304 5.15 2.64 15.23
CA PHE A 304 3.81 3.11 14.89
C PHE A 304 3.63 3.28 13.38
N ARG A 305 4.62 3.86 12.68
CA ARG A 305 4.62 3.98 11.22
C ARG A 305 4.56 2.62 10.53
N THR A 306 5.39 1.68 10.98
CA THR A 306 5.44 0.34 10.39
C THR A 306 4.13 -0.41 10.57
N ILE A 307 3.50 -0.33 11.75
CA ILE A 307 2.17 -0.93 12.01
C ILE A 307 1.10 -0.24 11.16
N THR A 308 1.14 1.09 11.09
CA THR A 308 0.12 1.88 10.40
C THR A 308 0.14 1.61 8.90
N GLN A 309 1.31 1.61 8.27
CA GLN A 309 1.47 1.50 6.81
C GLN A 309 1.60 0.05 6.33
N GLY A 310 2.21 -0.81 7.13
CA GLY A 310 2.67 -2.12 6.70
C GLY A 310 3.90 -2.02 5.79
N PRO A 311 4.86 -2.97 5.87
CA PRO A 311 5.94 -3.05 4.89
C PRO A 311 5.42 -3.44 3.50
N PHE A 312 5.59 -2.56 2.52
CA PHE A 312 5.10 -2.77 1.15
C PHE A 312 5.65 -4.06 0.53
N GLY A 313 4.82 -4.76 -0.26
CA GLY A 313 5.22 -5.98 -0.94
C GLY A 313 5.50 -7.16 0.00
N THR A 314 4.99 -7.12 1.24
CA THR A 314 5.04 -8.23 2.19
C THR A 314 3.63 -8.65 2.61
N SER A 315 3.53 -9.73 3.38
CA SER A 315 2.26 -10.22 3.94
C SER A 315 1.77 -9.44 5.16
N MET A 316 2.52 -8.45 5.64
CA MET A 316 2.10 -7.58 6.72
C MET A 316 1.35 -6.36 6.15
N PRO A 317 0.00 -6.30 6.25
CA PRO A 317 -0.78 -5.18 5.75
C PRO A 317 -0.59 -3.93 6.62
N GLY A 318 -1.09 -2.80 6.15
CA GLY A 318 -1.28 -1.62 6.99
C GLY A 318 -2.47 -1.81 7.93
N PHE A 319 -2.30 -1.46 9.20
CA PHE A 319 -3.33 -1.62 10.24
C PHE A 319 -4.00 -0.30 10.61
N SER A 320 -4.06 0.67 9.71
CA SER A 320 -4.71 1.97 9.97
C SER A 320 -6.19 1.90 10.36
N ARG A 321 -6.87 0.77 10.14
CA ARG A 321 -8.24 0.52 10.62
C ARG A 321 -8.34 0.12 12.08
N ILE A 322 -7.27 -0.40 12.67
CA ILE A 322 -7.16 -0.45 14.12
C ILE A 322 -7.10 1.00 14.59
N SER A 323 -7.84 1.34 15.65
CA SER A 323 -7.94 2.74 16.07
C SER A 323 -6.56 3.32 16.38
N TYR A 324 -6.41 4.63 16.23
CA TYR A 324 -5.17 5.34 16.53
C TYR A 324 -4.65 4.99 17.93
N GLU A 325 -5.53 4.93 18.93
CA GLU A 325 -5.15 4.62 20.32
C GLU A 325 -4.72 3.16 20.50
N GLU A 326 -5.38 2.20 19.85
CA GLU A 326 -5.00 0.78 19.91
C GLU A 326 -3.67 0.50 19.19
N ARG A 327 -3.40 1.19 18.08
CA ARG A 327 -2.08 1.09 17.42
C ARG A 327 -0.96 1.59 18.32
N ARG A 328 -1.20 2.61 19.14
CA ARG A 328 -0.21 3.09 20.10
C ARG A 328 0.00 2.08 21.23
N THR A 329 -1.05 1.46 21.75
CA THR A 329 -0.91 0.42 22.79
C THR A 329 -0.16 -0.80 22.26
N LEU A 330 -0.38 -1.19 20.99
CA LEU A 330 0.40 -2.21 20.29
C LEU A 330 1.91 -1.91 20.31
N VAL A 331 2.30 -0.65 20.05
CA VAL A 331 3.72 -0.25 20.09
C VAL A 331 4.33 -0.54 21.47
N GLN A 332 3.64 -0.17 22.55
CA GLN A 332 4.15 -0.42 23.90
C GLN A 332 4.20 -1.92 24.21
N PHE A 333 3.19 -2.68 23.80
CA PHE A 333 3.20 -4.13 23.97
C PHE A 333 4.33 -4.82 23.19
N ILE A 334 4.58 -4.45 21.93
CA ILE A 334 5.66 -5.04 21.11
C ILE A 334 7.03 -4.85 21.78
N LYS A 335 7.25 -3.70 22.42
CA LYS A 335 8.50 -3.41 23.14
C LYS A 335 8.73 -4.37 24.32
N THR A 336 7.68 -4.98 24.88
CA THR A 336 7.81 -5.94 25.99
C THR A 336 8.45 -7.27 25.60
N PHE A 337 8.53 -7.60 24.31
CA PHE A 337 9.14 -8.85 23.86
C PHE A 337 10.67 -8.88 23.97
N SER A 338 11.32 -7.72 24.16
CA SER A 338 12.78 -7.61 24.23
C SER A 338 13.21 -6.73 25.39
N ASP A 339 13.99 -7.31 26.31
CA ASP A 339 14.60 -6.61 27.44
C ASP A 339 15.44 -5.39 27.05
N LYS A 340 15.91 -5.30 25.81
CA LYS A 340 16.63 -4.10 25.35
C LYS A 340 15.82 -2.82 25.53
N PHE A 341 14.50 -2.87 25.34
CA PHE A 341 13.66 -1.67 25.49
C PHE A 341 13.52 -1.18 26.94
N SER A 342 13.82 -2.02 27.94
CA SER A 342 13.88 -1.59 29.35
C SER A 342 15.28 -1.14 29.78
N LYS A 343 16.32 -1.59 29.07
CA LYS A 343 17.73 -1.32 29.39
C LYS A 343 18.32 -0.14 28.60
N GLU A 344 17.84 0.09 27.40
CA GLU A 344 18.40 1.04 26.44
C GLU A 344 17.33 2.03 26.00
N LYS A 345 17.75 3.27 25.71
CA LYS A 345 16.90 4.26 25.06
C LYS A 345 17.28 4.35 23.59
N PRO A 346 16.31 4.55 22.67
CA PRO A 346 16.64 4.81 21.28
C PRO A 346 17.47 6.09 21.19
N ALA A 347 18.51 6.05 20.36
CA ALA A 347 19.28 7.22 19.96
C ALA A 347 18.39 8.23 19.23
N GLN A 348 18.89 9.45 19.08
CA GLN A 348 18.15 10.49 18.35
C GLN A 348 17.96 10.08 16.88
N PRO A 349 16.79 10.35 16.29
CA PRO A 349 16.58 10.18 14.87
C PRO A 349 17.63 10.93 14.05
N ILE A 350 18.09 10.33 12.95
CA ILE A 350 19.00 10.99 12.03
C ILE A 350 18.33 12.22 11.41
N LEU A 351 19.11 13.28 11.22
CA LEU A 351 18.66 14.43 10.45
C LEU A 351 18.66 14.06 8.96
N ILE A 352 17.50 14.12 8.33
CA ILE A 352 17.36 13.97 6.88
C ILE A 352 17.27 15.38 6.29
N PRO A 353 18.30 15.87 5.57
CA PRO A 353 18.27 17.19 4.96
C PRO A 353 17.20 17.27 3.87
N ASP A 354 16.91 18.48 3.39
CA ASP A 354 16.05 18.61 2.22
C ASP A 354 16.78 18.15 0.95
N PRO A 355 16.08 17.45 0.05
CA PRO A 355 16.69 16.91 -1.15
C PRO A 355 17.11 18.05 -2.10
N PRO A 356 18.34 18.02 -2.65
CA PRO A 356 18.78 18.97 -3.68
C PRO A 356 18.00 18.77 -4.98
N PRO A 357 18.06 19.69 -5.95
CA PRO A 357 17.45 19.47 -7.26
C PRO A 357 17.99 18.18 -7.92
N ARG A 358 17.09 17.37 -8.48
CA ARG A 358 17.46 16.18 -9.24
C ARG A 358 18.01 16.59 -10.60
N THR A 359 19.30 16.40 -10.84
CA THR A 359 19.97 16.69 -12.13
C THR A 359 20.66 15.45 -12.68
N ALA A 360 21.01 15.46 -13.97
CA ALA A 360 21.70 14.34 -14.61
C ALA A 360 23.10 14.11 -14.02
N GLU A 361 23.81 15.20 -13.69
CA GLU A 361 25.14 15.15 -13.07
C GLU A 361 25.09 14.49 -11.69
N LEU A 362 24.03 14.78 -10.91
CA LEU A 362 23.84 14.21 -9.58
C LEU A 362 23.48 12.72 -9.64
N ILE A 363 22.72 12.30 -10.66
CA ILE A 363 22.42 10.89 -10.94
C ILE A 363 23.70 10.14 -11.31
N GLU A 364 24.53 10.71 -12.19
CA GLU A 364 25.78 10.08 -12.61
C GLU A 364 26.77 9.95 -11.45
N LYS A 365 26.92 10.98 -10.62
CA LYS A 365 27.68 10.89 -9.36
C LYS A 365 27.12 9.80 -8.44
N GLY A 366 25.80 9.65 -8.39
CA GLY A 366 25.13 8.59 -7.63
C GLY A 366 25.48 7.20 -8.12
N ARG A 367 25.59 7.01 -9.44
CA ARG A 367 25.99 5.75 -10.09
C ARG A 367 27.42 5.35 -9.70
N GLU A 368 28.34 6.30 -9.69
CA GLU A 368 29.72 6.08 -9.24
C GLU A 368 29.77 5.68 -7.76
N LEU A 369 29.14 6.49 -6.89
CA LEU A 369 29.10 6.23 -5.45
C LEU A 369 28.43 4.89 -5.10
N TYR A 370 27.38 4.50 -5.84
CA TYR A 370 26.72 3.22 -5.69
C TYR A 370 27.67 2.04 -5.94
N LYS A 371 28.52 2.16 -6.96
CA LYS A 371 29.52 1.14 -7.28
C LYS A 371 30.66 1.15 -6.28
N ASP A 372 31.18 2.32 -5.93
CA ASP A 372 32.31 2.48 -5.02
C ASP A 372 31.99 2.01 -3.60
N ALA A 373 30.77 2.26 -3.14
CA ALA A 373 30.27 1.75 -1.86
C ALA A 373 29.94 0.24 -1.89
N GLY A 374 30.12 -0.43 -3.03
CA GLY A 374 29.91 -1.86 -3.20
C GLY A 374 28.43 -2.28 -3.23
N CYS A 375 27.49 -1.35 -3.42
CA CYS A 375 26.05 -1.67 -3.47
C CYS A 375 25.75 -2.69 -4.58
N ASN A 376 26.46 -2.60 -5.70
CA ASN A 376 26.35 -3.50 -6.85
C ASN A 376 26.73 -4.97 -6.53
N SER A 377 27.54 -5.22 -5.51
CA SER A 377 27.91 -6.60 -5.11
C SER A 377 26.69 -7.42 -4.68
N CYS A 378 25.70 -6.74 -4.11
CA CYS A 378 24.42 -7.34 -3.73
C CYS A 378 23.33 -7.01 -4.75
N HIS A 379 23.19 -5.74 -5.12
CA HIS A 379 22.05 -5.28 -5.92
C HIS A 379 22.28 -5.34 -7.45
N GLY A 380 23.49 -5.64 -7.91
CA GLY A 380 23.88 -5.64 -9.33
C GLY A 380 24.13 -4.23 -9.87
N ASP A 381 24.91 -4.10 -10.94
CA ASP A 381 25.22 -2.79 -11.56
C ASP A 381 23.97 -2.09 -12.13
N THR A 382 22.90 -2.84 -12.40
CA THR A 382 21.61 -2.29 -12.87
C THR A 382 20.53 -2.29 -11.79
N GLY A 383 20.88 -2.59 -10.53
CA GLY A 383 19.96 -2.60 -9.40
C GLY A 383 18.84 -3.64 -9.43
N LYS A 384 19.00 -4.74 -10.16
CA LYS A 384 17.99 -5.81 -10.29
C LYS A 384 17.97 -6.79 -9.11
N GLY A 385 18.93 -6.66 -8.18
CA GLY A 385 19.12 -7.63 -7.11
C GLY A 385 19.81 -8.91 -7.56
N ASP A 386 20.60 -8.84 -8.63
CA ASP A 386 21.32 -9.95 -9.26
C ASP A 386 22.85 -9.81 -9.14
N GLY A 387 23.32 -9.07 -8.13
CA GLY A 387 24.74 -8.96 -7.83
C GLY A 387 25.39 -10.33 -7.50
N PRO A 388 26.72 -10.45 -7.61
CA PRO A 388 27.42 -11.73 -7.42
C PRO A 388 27.12 -12.38 -6.06
N SER A 389 26.93 -11.59 -5.00
CA SER A 389 26.62 -12.09 -3.67
C SER A 389 25.13 -12.31 -3.40
N ALA A 390 24.23 -11.87 -4.30
CA ALA A 390 22.79 -11.78 -4.05
C ALA A 390 22.14 -13.10 -3.65
N ARG A 391 22.58 -14.22 -4.22
CA ARG A 391 22.01 -15.56 -3.99
C ARG A 391 22.43 -16.17 -2.66
N GLU A 392 23.51 -15.67 -2.06
CA GLU A 392 24.10 -16.22 -0.84
C GLU A 392 23.69 -15.46 0.42
N LEU A 393 23.03 -14.30 0.25
CA LEU A 393 22.62 -13.45 1.36
C LEU A 393 21.61 -14.13 2.27
N LYS A 394 21.87 -14.05 3.57
CA LYS A 394 20.99 -14.52 4.64
C LYS A 394 20.75 -13.43 5.66
N ASP A 395 19.57 -13.44 6.27
CA ASP A 395 19.30 -12.64 7.45
C ASP A 395 20.01 -13.20 8.70
N ASP A 396 19.98 -12.47 9.81
CA ASP A 396 20.63 -12.89 11.07
C ASP A 396 20.05 -14.19 11.66
N TRP A 397 18.89 -14.64 11.16
CA TRP A 397 18.23 -15.89 11.55
C TRP A 397 18.52 -17.03 10.56
N GLY A 398 19.39 -16.79 9.57
CA GLY A 398 19.81 -17.78 8.57
C GLY A 398 18.84 -17.98 7.41
N ASN A 399 17.76 -17.18 7.32
CA ASN A 399 16.82 -17.27 6.20
C ASN A 399 17.41 -16.58 4.97
N PRO A 400 17.25 -17.15 3.76
CA PRO A 400 17.61 -16.46 2.51
C PRO A 400 16.92 -15.10 2.42
N ILE A 401 17.65 -14.07 1.97
CA ILE A 401 17.08 -12.74 1.74
C ILE A 401 17.57 -12.17 0.42
N SER A 402 16.65 -11.94 -0.52
CA SER A 402 16.99 -11.35 -1.81
C SER A 402 16.99 -9.81 -1.74
N PRO A 403 17.99 -9.15 -2.34
CA PRO A 403 17.97 -7.71 -2.55
C PRO A 403 16.76 -7.29 -3.40
N PHE A 404 16.30 -6.07 -3.21
CA PHE A 404 15.16 -5.54 -3.96
C PHE A 404 15.57 -5.20 -5.40
N ASP A 405 14.71 -5.56 -6.36
CA ASP A 405 14.81 -5.14 -7.76
C ASP A 405 14.27 -3.72 -7.92
N PHE A 406 15.18 -2.74 -7.97
CA PHE A 406 14.86 -1.32 -8.13
C PHE A 406 14.25 -0.99 -9.51
N THR A 407 14.40 -1.89 -10.49
CA THR A 407 13.82 -1.73 -11.84
C THR A 407 12.37 -2.21 -11.93
N SER A 408 11.87 -2.87 -10.88
CA SER A 408 10.55 -3.53 -10.91
C SER A 408 9.34 -2.58 -10.93
N GLY A 409 9.55 -1.30 -10.63
CA GLY A 409 8.47 -0.31 -10.44
C GLY A 409 7.60 -0.55 -9.21
N LYS A 410 7.93 -1.54 -8.37
CA LYS A 410 7.21 -1.84 -7.13
C LYS A 410 7.63 -0.85 -6.03
N PRO A 411 6.75 -0.54 -5.06
CA PRO A 411 7.14 0.24 -3.89
C PRO A 411 8.15 -0.52 -3.02
N LEU A 412 9.14 0.21 -2.49
CA LEU A 412 10.09 -0.34 -1.52
C LEU A 412 9.42 -0.63 -0.18
N LYS A 413 9.87 -1.68 0.51
CA LYS A 413 9.31 -2.18 1.77
C LYS A 413 9.17 -1.09 2.85
N GLY A 414 10.13 -0.18 2.96
CA GLY A 414 10.18 0.87 4.00
C GLY A 414 9.60 2.22 3.60
N GLY A 415 8.94 2.32 2.43
CA GLY A 415 8.50 3.57 1.81
C GLY A 415 9.33 3.93 0.58
N SER A 416 8.71 4.60 -0.40
CA SER A 416 9.31 4.91 -1.72
C SER A 416 9.54 6.40 -1.96
N THR A 417 9.40 7.24 -0.93
CA THR A 417 9.78 8.65 -1.08
C THR A 417 11.31 8.78 -1.08
N PRO A 418 11.89 9.84 -1.68
CA PRO A 418 13.33 10.06 -1.63
C PRO A 418 13.87 10.07 -0.19
N LYS A 419 13.13 10.64 0.77
CA LYS A 419 13.50 10.66 2.19
C LYS A 419 13.46 9.27 2.85
N ASP A 420 12.58 8.36 2.39
CA ASP A 420 12.55 6.98 2.90
C ASP A 420 13.76 6.17 2.41
N ILE A 421 14.14 6.33 1.14
CA ILE A 421 15.32 5.67 0.56
C ILE A 421 16.59 6.20 1.22
N TYR A 422 16.69 7.52 1.37
CA TYR A 422 17.78 8.18 2.11
C TYR A 422 17.90 7.58 3.52
N ARG A 423 16.78 7.50 4.25
CA ARG A 423 16.75 6.91 5.59
C ARG A 423 17.26 5.48 5.59
N ALA A 424 16.81 4.64 4.65
CA ALA A 424 17.23 3.24 4.58
C ALA A 424 18.74 3.07 4.32
N ILE A 425 19.33 3.91 3.48
CA ILE A 425 20.78 3.92 3.21
C ILE A 425 21.55 4.34 4.47
N MET A 426 21.12 5.43 5.11
CA MET A 426 21.86 6.02 6.24
C MET A 426 21.69 5.27 7.55
N THR A 427 20.58 4.53 7.76
CA THR A 427 20.34 3.78 9.01
C THR A 427 20.57 2.28 8.90
N GLY A 428 20.70 1.76 7.67
CA GLY A 428 20.81 0.33 7.39
C GLY A 428 19.55 -0.45 7.77
N LEU A 429 19.54 -1.74 7.42
CA LEU A 429 18.40 -2.62 7.73
C LEU A 429 18.85 -3.71 8.71
N GLN A 430 18.75 -3.42 10.01
CA GLN A 430 19.10 -4.36 11.09
C GLN A 430 18.49 -5.75 10.87
N GLY A 431 19.30 -6.77 11.14
CA GLY A 431 18.91 -8.15 10.90
C GLY A 431 19.05 -8.59 9.45
N THR A 432 19.72 -7.80 8.59
CA THR A 432 20.00 -8.16 7.20
C THR A 432 21.43 -7.78 6.82
N PRO A 433 21.94 -8.30 5.69
CA PRO A 433 23.25 -7.90 5.16
C PRO A 433 23.31 -6.48 4.60
N MET A 434 22.22 -5.70 4.59
CA MET A 434 22.25 -4.30 4.14
C MET A 434 22.77 -3.42 5.29
N PRO A 435 24.03 -2.94 5.22
CA PRO A 435 24.65 -2.17 6.29
C PRO A 435 24.10 -0.74 6.30
N ASP A 436 24.49 0.03 7.30
CA ASP A 436 24.35 1.48 7.27
C ASP A 436 25.53 2.14 6.58
N PHE A 437 25.25 3.22 5.88
CA PHE A 437 26.24 4.06 5.20
C PHE A 437 26.35 5.44 5.85
N GLY A 438 25.89 5.59 7.09
CA GLY A 438 25.85 6.86 7.82
C GLY A 438 27.24 7.50 7.99
N ASP A 439 28.26 6.68 8.17
CA ASP A 439 29.67 7.10 8.29
C ASP A 439 30.44 7.00 6.96
N ALA A 440 29.86 6.35 5.96
CA ALA A 440 30.49 6.16 4.64
C ALA A 440 30.15 7.27 3.65
N PHE A 441 29.02 7.96 3.84
CA PHE A 441 28.58 9.04 2.99
C PHE A 441 28.39 10.34 3.76
N GLU A 442 28.92 11.43 3.17
CA GLU A 442 28.43 12.77 3.49
C GLU A 442 26.95 12.89 3.12
N LYS A 443 26.20 13.73 3.84
CA LYS A 443 24.74 13.84 3.69
C LYS A 443 24.33 14.17 2.26
N GLU A 444 25.11 14.98 1.55
CA GLU A 444 24.87 15.37 0.16
C GLU A 444 25.19 14.23 -0.82
N GLN A 445 26.13 13.34 -0.50
CA GLN A 445 26.48 12.18 -1.32
C GLN A 445 25.37 11.12 -1.31
N ALA A 446 24.74 10.90 -0.16
CA ALA A 446 23.62 9.98 -0.04
C ALA A 446 22.45 10.37 -0.99
N TRP A 447 22.20 11.67 -1.19
CA TRP A 447 21.19 12.13 -2.16
C TRP A 447 21.51 11.74 -3.61
N ALA A 448 22.79 11.74 -4.00
CA ALA A 448 23.21 11.29 -5.32
C ALA A 448 22.83 9.82 -5.53
N VAL A 449 23.16 8.95 -4.57
CA VAL A 449 22.83 7.53 -4.61
C VAL A 449 21.31 7.31 -4.64
N VAL A 450 20.53 8.07 -3.86
CA VAL A 450 19.07 8.02 -3.88
C VAL A 450 18.52 8.33 -5.29
N TYR A 451 19.04 9.37 -5.95
CA TYR A 451 18.58 9.73 -7.30
C TYR A 451 19.01 8.76 -8.38
N TYR A 452 20.16 8.13 -8.22
CA TYR A 452 20.54 7.02 -9.07
C TYR A 452 19.58 5.83 -8.90
N ILE A 453 19.29 5.40 -7.67
CA ILE A 453 18.31 4.32 -7.41
C ILE A 453 16.94 4.65 -8.02
N LEU A 454 16.47 5.88 -7.86
CA LEU A 454 15.21 6.33 -8.47
C LEU A 454 15.27 6.38 -10.01
N SER A 455 16.44 6.64 -10.61
CA SER A 455 16.59 6.59 -12.07
C SER A 455 16.47 5.17 -12.63
N LEU A 456 16.86 4.15 -11.86
CA LEU A 456 16.75 2.75 -12.28
C LEU A 456 15.31 2.29 -12.48
N SER A 457 14.35 2.90 -11.78
CA SER A 457 12.92 2.69 -12.02
C SER A 457 12.37 3.50 -13.20
N ASP A 458 13.01 4.63 -13.55
CA ASP A 458 12.56 5.52 -14.62
C ASP A 458 13.02 5.03 -16.01
N GLU A 459 14.17 4.36 -16.08
CA GLU A 459 14.80 3.93 -17.35
C GLU A 459 14.04 2.84 -18.11
N LYS A 460 13.07 2.14 -17.48
CA LYS A 460 12.23 1.14 -18.17
C LYS A 460 10.80 1.09 -17.66
N GLY A 461 9.91 1.77 -18.37
CA GLY A 461 8.47 1.45 -18.44
C GLY A 461 8.15 0.09 -19.10
N GLY A 462 9.02 -0.92 -19.04
CA GLY A 462 8.74 -2.22 -19.64
C GLY A 462 9.93 -3.17 -19.66
N SER A 463 9.86 -4.23 -18.84
CA SER A 463 10.15 -5.62 -19.24
C SER A 463 10.27 -6.52 -18.01
N ASN A 464 9.13 -6.90 -17.44
CA ASN A 464 9.01 -8.21 -16.81
C ASN A 464 7.82 -8.90 -17.47
N LEU A 465 8.09 -9.49 -18.65
CA LEU A 465 7.11 -10.30 -19.39
C LEU A 465 6.97 -11.64 -18.67
N GLY A 466 6.10 -11.62 -17.67
CA GLY A 466 5.25 -12.74 -17.32
C GLY A 466 3.94 -12.14 -16.86
N VAL A 467 2.91 -12.13 -17.72
CA VAL A 467 1.56 -11.86 -17.22
C VAL A 467 1.18 -13.05 -16.35
N LYS A 468 0.61 -12.80 -15.17
CA LYS A 468 0.01 -13.87 -14.36
C LYS A 468 -1.04 -14.61 -15.19
N GLY A 469 -0.69 -15.85 -15.55
CA GLY A 469 -1.49 -16.71 -16.42
C GLY A 469 -0.80 -17.06 -17.74
N ASP A 470 0.16 -16.28 -18.25
CA ASP A 470 0.86 -16.61 -19.51
C ASP A 470 1.54 -17.98 -19.41
N ILE A 471 1.33 -18.81 -20.44
CA ILE A 471 1.93 -20.15 -20.52
C ILE A 471 3.01 -20.10 -21.60
N VAL A 472 4.23 -20.45 -21.21
CA VAL A 472 5.33 -20.67 -22.15
C VAL A 472 5.47 -22.17 -22.36
N PHE A 473 5.24 -22.64 -23.58
CA PHE A 473 5.44 -24.04 -23.95
C PHE A 473 6.92 -24.26 -24.25
N GLN A 474 7.69 -24.71 -23.26
CA GLN A 474 9.08 -25.09 -23.44
C GLN A 474 9.16 -26.55 -23.93
N ARG A 475 9.78 -26.78 -25.10
CA ARG A 475 10.33 -28.09 -25.45
C ARG A 475 11.76 -28.17 -24.93
N GLU A 476 12.19 -29.34 -24.45
CA GLU A 476 13.61 -29.66 -24.37
C GLU A 476 14.21 -29.52 -25.77
N ALA A 477 15.18 -28.60 -25.91
CA ALA A 477 15.75 -28.23 -27.19
C ALA A 477 16.38 -29.45 -27.88
N ARG A 478 15.88 -29.80 -29.08
CA ARG A 478 16.65 -30.55 -30.07
C ARG A 478 17.16 -29.55 -31.10
N GLN A 479 18.41 -29.76 -31.52
CA GLN A 479 19.19 -28.93 -32.42
C GLN A 479 18.38 -28.53 -33.67
N GLY A 480 17.99 -27.25 -33.77
CA GLY A 480 17.10 -26.70 -34.80
C GLY A 480 16.05 -25.73 -34.23
N ASP A 481 16.50 -24.73 -33.45
CA ASP A 481 15.73 -23.90 -32.53
C ASP A 481 14.54 -23.15 -33.17
N VAL A 482 13.32 -23.62 -32.88
CA VAL A 482 12.11 -22.80 -32.99
C VAL A 482 11.85 -22.18 -31.61
N PRO A 483 11.64 -20.85 -31.49
CA PRO A 483 11.31 -20.21 -30.22
C PRO A 483 10.11 -20.89 -29.53
N PRO A 484 10.09 -20.96 -28.18
CA PRO A 484 8.99 -21.58 -27.46
C PRO A 484 7.67 -20.88 -27.80
N ALA A 485 6.64 -21.66 -28.10
CA ALA A 485 5.30 -21.12 -28.31
C ALA A 485 4.81 -20.51 -26.99
N VAL A 486 4.35 -19.26 -27.04
CA VAL A 486 3.78 -18.56 -25.88
C VAL A 486 2.28 -18.42 -26.11
N PHE A 487 1.50 -18.80 -25.11
CA PHE A 487 0.07 -18.51 -25.05
C PHE A 487 -0.17 -17.31 -24.11
N PRO A 488 -0.28 -16.08 -24.66
CA PRO A 488 -0.43 -14.87 -23.87
C PRO A 488 -1.86 -14.75 -23.31
N HIS A 489 -2.07 -15.03 -22.04
CA HIS A 489 -3.39 -14.94 -21.39
C HIS A 489 -3.92 -13.52 -21.33
N TRP A 490 -3.06 -12.49 -21.30
CA TRP A 490 -3.53 -11.09 -21.34
C TRP A 490 -4.32 -10.78 -22.61
N PHE A 491 -3.86 -11.28 -23.76
CA PHE A 491 -4.49 -11.05 -25.06
C PHE A 491 -5.91 -11.62 -25.08
N HIS A 492 -6.04 -12.82 -24.53
CA HIS A 492 -7.31 -13.54 -24.46
C HIS A 492 -8.25 -12.93 -23.43
N ARG A 493 -7.75 -12.55 -22.25
CA ARG A 493 -8.56 -11.98 -21.16
C ARG A 493 -9.19 -10.62 -21.51
N ILE A 494 -8.57 -9.86 -22.40
CA ILE A 494 -9.16 -8.63 -22.95
C ILE A 494 -10.32 -8.93 -23.91
N ARG A 495 -10.24 -10.03 -24.67
CA ARG A 495 -11.13 -10.32 -25.81
C ARG A 495 -12.21 -11.35 -25.54
N PHE A 496 -12.01 -12.20 -24.54
CA PHE A 496 -12.89 -13.31 -24.20
C PHE A 496 -13.01 -13.46 -22.69
N LYS A 497 -14.21 -13.81 -22.24
CA LYS A 497 -14.44 -14.19 -20.84
C LYS A 497 -13.79 -15.54 -20.59
N CYS A 498 -13.27 -15.77 -19.39
CA CYS A 498 -12.55 -17.01 -19.08
C CYS A 498 -13.42 -18.24 -19.31
N TYR A 499 -14.73 -18.14 -19.02
CA TYR A 499 -15.68 -19.23 -19.22
C TYR A 499 -15.93 -19.59 -20.70
N ALA A 500 -15.53 -18.74 -21.63
CA ALA A 500 -15.59 -19.06 -23.06
C ALA A 500 -14.68 -20.24 -23.43
N CYS A 501 -13.65 -20.49 -22.62
CA CYS A 501 -12.64 -21.52 -22.84
C CYS A 501 -12.53 -22.51 -21.68
N HIS A 502 -12.83 -22.07 -20.46
CA HIS A 502 -12.64 -22.87 -19.26
C HIS A 502 -13.95 -23.14 -18.52
N PRO A 503 -14.13 -24.34 -17.95
CA PRO A 503 -13.25 -25.52 -18.03
C PRO A 503 -13.49 -26.37 -19.30
N SER A 504 -14.42 -25.96 -20.17
CA SER A 504 -14.98 -26.79 -21.26
C SER A 504 -13.96 -27.20 -22.33
N ILE A 505 -13.09 -26.27 -22.75
CA ILE A 505 -12.05 -26.52 -23.76
C ILE A 505 -10.71 -26.80 -23.09
N PHE A 506 -10.39 -26.02 -22.04
CA PHE A 506 -9.14 -26.16 -21.29
C PHE A 506 -9.42 -26.29 -19.80
N GLN A 507 -8.66 -27.11 -19.10
CA GLN A 507 -8.62 -27.13 -17.65
C GLN A 507 -7.84 -25.91 -17.13
N MET A 508 -8.35 -25.23 -16.10
CA MET A 508 -7.66 -24.12 -15.42
C MET A 508 -6.56 -24.61 -14.46
N LYS A 509 -5.65 -25.45 -14.97
CA LYS A 509 -4.54 -26.02 -14.22
C LYS A 509 -3.32 -26.12 -15.11
N ALA A 510 -2.21 -25.51 -14.68
CA ALA A 510 -0.94 -25.58 -15.38
C ALA A 510 -0.51 -27.05 -15.57
N GLY A 511 -0.10 -27.39 -16.79
CA GLY A 511 0.30 -28.76 -17.17
C GLY A 511 -0.84 -29.78 -17.28
N ALA A 512 -2.10 -29.38 -17.08
CA ALA A 512 -3.24 -30.30 -17.18
C ALA A 512 -3.80 -30.47 -18.59
N ASN A 513 -3.45 -29.56 -19.51
CA ASN A 513 -3.83 -29.64 -20.91
C ASN A 513 -2.66 -30.18 -21.72
N ALA A 514 -2.84 -31.34 -22.35
CA ALA A 514 -1.88 -31.84 -23.32
C ALA A 514 -1.99 -31.00 -24.59
N ILE A 515 -0.86 -30.47 -25.07
CA ILE A 515 -0.79 -29.77 -26.35
C ILE A 515 0.06 -30.61 -27.27
N THR A 516 -0.62 -31.31 -28.18
CA THR A 516 -0.02 -32.07 -29.27
C THR A 516 -0.20 -31.28 -30.57
N MET A 517 0.65 -31.53 -31.57
CA MET A 517 0.61 -30.85 -32.87
C MET A 517 -0.09 -31.74 -33.93
N ASP A 518 -0.93 -32.65 -33.45
CA ASP A 518 -1.46 -33.80 -34.20
C ASP A 518 -2.82 -33.48 -34.82
#